data_AF-A0A965YJ13-F1
#
_entry.id   AF-A0A965YJ13-F1
#
_cell.length_a   1.000
_cell.length_b   1.000
_cell.length_c   1.000
_cell.angle_alpha   90.00
_cell.angle_beta   90.00
_cell.angle_gamma   90.00
#
_symmetry.space_group_name_H-M   'P 1'
#
loop_
_entity.id
_entity.type
_entity.pdbx_description
1 polymer ?
#
loop_
_entity_poly.entity_id
_entity_poly.type
_entity_poly.pdbx_seq_one_letter_code
_entity_poly.pdbx_strand_id
1 'polypeptide(L)' 'MNLLANAFVLKWLAQGLSNKEIADKLNLSIHTVNTHRKNIMDKTGVRSLAGLTIYAVSKGIITLD' A
#
# COMPACT_ATOMS: atom_id res chain seq x y z
N MET A 1 -2.54 -11.40 -10.63
CA MET A 1 -2.35 -10.31 -9.64
C MET A 1 -3.48 -10.38 -8.63
N ASN A 2 -3.19 -10.59 -7.35
CA ASN A 2 -4.21 -10.78 -6.33
C ASN A 2 -4.74 -9.42 -5.83
N LEU A 3 -6.05 -9.17 -5.96
CA LEU A 3 -6.70 -7.94 -5.51
C LEU A 3 -6.57 -7.72 -3.99
N LEU A 4 -6.54 -8.80 -3.20
CA LEU A 4 -6.40 -8.74 -1.75
C LEU A 4 -5.04 -8.15 -1.33
N ALA A 5 -3.98 -8.48 -2.07
CA ALA A 5 -2.64 -8.00 -1.77
C ALA A 5 -2.51 -6.47 -1.93
N ASN A 6 -3.26 -5.85 -2.84
CA ASN A 6 -3.24 -4.38 -3.00
C ASN A 6 -3.78 -3.65 -1.75
N ALA A 7 -4.84 -4.17 -1.13
CA ALA A 7 -5.46 -3.54 0.03
C ALA A 7 -4.51 -3.56 1.25
N PHE A 8 -3.86 -4.70 1.49
CA PHE A 8 -2.88 -4.82 2.58
C PHE A 8 -1.64 -3.95 2.35
N VAL A 9 -1.12 -3.91 1.12
CA VAL A 9 0.01 -3.06 0.75
C VAL A 9 -0.33 -1.58 0.98
N LEU A 10 -1.50 -1.11 0.55
CA LEU A 10 -1.92 0.29 0.79
C LEU A 10 -2.05 0.60 2.28
N LYS A 11 -2.70 -0.28 3.05
CA LYS A 11 -2.87 -0.11 4.50
C LYS A 11 -1.52 0.07 5.21
N TRP A 12 -0.58 -0.83 4.96
CA TRP A 12 0.72 -0.78 5.64
C TRP A 12 1.64 0.35 5.14
N LEU A 13 1.58 0.68 3.84
CA LEU A 13 2.24 1.88 3.34
C LEU A 13 1.73 3.13 4.07
N ALA A 14 0.40 3.25 4.22
CA ALA A 14 -0.21 4.38 4.90
C ALA A 14 0.17 4.44 6.40
N GLN A 15 0.47 3.28 7.02
CA GLN A 15 1.00 3.16 8.39
C GLN A 15 2.52 3.34 8.49
N GLY A 16 3.21 3.67 7.38
CA GLY A 16 4.64 4.00 7.38
C GLY A 16 5.58 2.81 7.22
N LEU A 17 5.07 1.61 6.93
CA LEU A 17 5.94 0.46 6.68
C LEU A 17 6.66 0.58 5.34
N SER A 18 7.91 0.13 5.34
CA SER A 18 8.72 -0.02 4.13
C SER A 18 8.25 -1.20 3.27
N ASN A 19 8.60 -1.17 1.98
CA ASN A 19 8.29 -2.28 1.06
C ASN A 19 8.92 -3.61 1.50
N LYS A 20 10.02 -3.57 2.26
CA LYS A 20 10.66 -4.76 2.84
C LYS A 20 9.82 -5.35 3.96
N GLU A 21 9.40 -4.54 4.93
CA GLU A 21 8.55 -5.01 6.03
C GLU A 21 7.21 -5.56 5.52
N ILE A 22 6.65 -4.95 4.47
CA ILE A 22 5.42 -5.42 3.83
C ILE A 22 5.65 -6.76 3.12
N ALA A 23 6.79 -6.92 2.44
CA ALA A 23 7.18 -8.16 1.78
C ALA A 23 7.29 -9.30 2.80
N ASP A 24 7.98 -9.04 3.92
CA ASP A 24 8.13 -10.00 5.02
C ASP A 24 6.76 -10.37 5.63
N LYS A 25 5.88 -9.40 5.86
CA LYS A 25 4.52 -9.63 6.39
C LYS A 25 3.62 -10.46 5.48
N LEU A 26 3.76 -10.32 4.16
CA LEU A 26 2.94 -11.05 3.18
C LEU A 26 3.58 -12.37 2.73
N ASN A 27 4.80 -12.67 3.19
CA ASN A 27 5.63 -13.73 2.64
C ASN A 27 5.75 -13.62 1.10
N LEU A 28 6.03 -12.41 0.62
CA LEU A 28 6.20 -12.07 -0.79
C LEU A 28 7.59 -11.51 -1.05
N SER A 29 8.00 -11.47 -2.32
CA SER A 29 9.19 -10.73 -2.70
C SER A 29 8.95 -9.21 -2.65
N ILE A 30 10.00 -8.43 -2.39
CA ILE A 30 9.97 -6.97 -2.49
C ILE A 30 9.55 -6.53 -3.90
N HIS A 31 9.94 -7.27 -4.94
CA HIS A 31 9.54 -6.99 -6.32
C HIS A 31 8.02 -7.10 -6.50
N THR A 32 7.40 -8.12 -5.91
CA THR A 32 5.94 -8.30 -5.92
C THR A 32 5.24 -7.14 -5.21
N VAL A 33 5.75 -6.70 -4.04
CA VAL A 33 5.22 -5.53 -3.31
C VAL A 33 5.37 -4.24 -4.13
N ASN A 34 6.50 -4.03 -4.80
CA ASN A 34 6.71 -2.89 -5.70
C ASN A 34 5.68 -2.88 -6.84
N THR A 35 5.39 -4.03 -7.42
CA THR A 35 4.34 -4.17 -8.43
C THR A 35 2.97 -3.81 -7.86
N HIS A 36 2.61 -4.31 -6.67
CA HIS A 36 1.35 -3.92 -6.01
C HIS A 36 1.27 -2.41 -5.76
N ARG A 37 2.34 -1.80 -5.21
CA ARG A 37 2.44 -0.35 -4.99
C ARG A 37 2.23 0.44 -6.28
N LYS A 38 2.89 0.04 -7.38
CA LYS A 38 2.72 0.69 -8.69
C LYS A 38 1.26 0.62 -9.16
N ASN A 39 0.63 -0.55 -9.06
CA ASN A 39 -0.78 -0.71 -9.45
C ASN A 39 -1.73 0.11 -8.58
N ILE A 40 -1.46 0.26 -7.29
CA ILE A 40 -2.24 1.13 -6.41
C ILE A 40 -2.09 2.59 -6.85
N MET A 41 -0.87 3.04 -7.11
CA MET A 41 -0.60 4.41 -7.59
C MET A 41 -1.31 4.69 -8.92
N ASP A 42 -1.25 3.74 -9.86
CA ASP A 42 -1.90 3.88 -11.16
C ASP A 42 -3.44 3.87 -11.03
N LYS A 43 -4.01 3.02 -10.17
CA LYS A 43 -5.47 2.96 -9.93
C LYS A 43 -6.03 4.15 -9.17
N THR A 44 -5.24 4.74 -8.27
CA THR A 44 -5.69 5.85 -7.42
C THR A 44 -5.32 7.22 -8.00
N GLY A 45 -4.40 7.27 -8.96
CA GLY A 45 -3.81 8.51 -9.48
C GLY A 45 -2.80 9.16 -8.52
N VAL A 46 -2.54 8.56 -7.38
CA VAL A 46 -1.69 9.12 -6.33
C VAL A 46 -0.24 8.68 -6.52
N ARG A 47 0.70 9.63 -6.50
CA ARG A 47 2.12 9.38 -6.80
C ARG A 47 3.07 9.52 -5.61
N SER A 48 2.57 9.86 -4.42
CA SER A 48 3.39 10.04 -3.22
C SER A 48 2.89 9.18 -2.05
N LEU A 49 3.79 8.84 -1.12
CA LEU A 49 3.42 8.10 0.09
C LEU A 49 2.43 8.90 0.94
N ALA A 50 2.71 10.18 1.17
CA ALA A 50 1.81 11.08 1.90
C ALA A 50 0.42 11.15 1.24
N GLY A 51 0.37 11.22 -0.09
CA GLY A 51 -0.89 11.17 -0.82
C GLY A 51 -1.62 9.84 -0.64
N LEU A 52 -0.90 8.72 -0.59
CA LEU A 52 -1.51 7.40 -0.37
C LEU A 52 -2.05 7.27 1.05
N THR A 53 -1.38 7.86 2.03
CA THR A 53 -1.87 7.97 3.41
C THR A 53 -3.17 8.77 3.46
N ILE A 54 -3.21 9.97 2.86
CA ILE A 54 -4.42 10.80 2.78
C ILE A 54 -5.55 10.05 2.07
N TYR A 55 -5.23 9.39 0.95
CA TYR A 55 -6.19 8.57 0.22
C TYR A 55 -6.77 7.47 1.11
N ALA A 56 -5.92 6.72 1.81
CA ALA A 56 -6.33 5.62 2.68
C ALA A 56 -7.23 6.10 3.84
N VAL A 57 -6.90 7.24 4.47
CA VAL A 57 -7.75 7.87 5.49
C VAL A 57 -9.10 8.31 4.91
N SER A 58 -9.09 9.01 3.76
CA SER A 58 -10.33 9.51 3.13
C SER A 58 -11.29 8.40 2.69
N LYS A 59 -10.76 7.19 2.46
CA LYS A 59 -11.52 5.99 2.10
C LYS A 59 -11.84 5.08 3.30
N GLY A 60 -11.45 5.45 4.51
CA GLY A 60 -11.67 4.64 5.72
C GLY A 60 -10.89 3.32 5.73
N ILE A 61 -9.81 3.22 4.95
CA ILE A 61 -8.91 2.04 4.92
C ILE A 61 -8.04 1.99 6.18
N ILE A 62 -7.68 3.17 6.71
CA ILE A 62 -7.01 3.35 8.01
C ILE A 62 -7.68 4.49 8.78
N THR A 63 -7.60 4.43 10.11
CA THR A 63 -7.94 5.51 11.03
C THR A 63 -6.67 6.19 11.55
N LEU A 64 -6.78 7.47 11.89
CA LEU A 64 -5.77 8.20 12.65
C LEU A 64 -6.22 8.12 14.10
N ASP A 65 -5.51 7.32 14.89
CA ASP A 65 -5.75 7.16 16.34
C ASP A 65 -4.80 8.08 17.12
#